data_AF-A0A7V7HMU1-F1
#
_entry.id   AF-A0A7V7HMU1-F1
#
_cell.length_a   1.000
_cell.length_b   1.000
_cell.length_c   1.000
_cell.angle_alpha   90.00
_cell.angle_beta   90.00
_cell.angle_gamma   90.00
#
_symmetry.space_group_name_H-M   'P 1'
#
loop_
_entity.id
_entity.type
_entity.pdbx_description
1 polymer ?
#
loop_
_entity_poly.entity_id
_entity_poly.type
_entity_poly.pdbx_seq_one_letter_code
_entity_poly.pdbx_strand_id
1 'polypeptide(L)'
;MKKACQIKYYKIEGKMKYPLIYFFNSFIKSIELGAVLFITLALLQQLKILNLKWIENVFNHLPNVNQELNRQFLFSQISVTFIILSLFSLIINLKKEKVLGTSIYQIVFARSILGNIKFISLSVFFFLFINITLYINDSSSSAILYVFLITLSLLTLLIIKIIFYSNSQKLSANKIVSIYNRENTKLVRKPRIVWKSGVRFSEYLYNLNEDTIEKILRGDVEYKRNLYVYEKIANLSLVNYKYKVQENYTETIYESDIILMWVSAIEELIKKELYTDSINQYNKMIALFISHEVYLSSSQINQLLKQIFISISVAESKVVFEQNKAILLTSIRLTMKYGYFKLNNDFSYTRLGKLKDMLYLNPLYGDFMIDYYNLIDKNTKFDDLEKSERISDYFESLRMMSYDIRDYFTMDIKFYEVGQELKKYNEEDISLVGIPLSNLLLLIMQEDKKGRALYFLNYYNNNSIYFACLIVASKLATLYLQIKDNDKSNRKIVEGYLLLVLSKLFEVDNQKIKYYCYVIKQTMNDDRIYGEVYFTQENMKLLSVIKQAIMIRKNRVDIKNTSFSNWRLREIVNLFSTRYNSNLLKKEQEKANREVIDKFGVLIHLL
;
A
#
# COMPACT_ATOMS: atom_id res chain seq x y z
N MET A 1 -10.19 3.29 -21.19
CA MET A 1 -11.38 2.40 -21.11
C MET A 1 -11.27 1.30 -20.05
N LYS A 2 -10.25 0.41 -20.05
CA LYS A 2 -10.10 -0.68 -19.04
C LYS A 2 -10.10 -0.21 -17.56
N LYS A 3 -9.34 0.84 -17.22
CA LYS A 3 -9.31 1.42 -15.85
C LYS A 3 -10.66 1.98 -15.40
N ALA A 4 -11.34 2.74 -16.27
CA ALA A 4 -12.69 3.25 -15.98
C ALA A 4 -13.70 2.12 -15.84
N CYS A 5 -13.57 1.04 -16.63
CA CYS A 5 -14.43 -0.13 -16.53
C CYS A 5 -14.14 -0.95 -15.25
N GLN A 6 -12.89 -1.08 -14.82
CA GLN A 6 -12.53 -1.68 -13.53
C GLN A 6 -13.00 -0.82 -12.35
N ILE A 7 -12.77 0.49 -12.37
CA ILE A 7 -13.29 1.41 -11.35
C ILE A 7 -14.82 1.35 -11.32
N LYS A 8 -15.50 1.34 -12.47
CA LYS A 8 -16.97 1.21 -12.54
C LYS A 8 -17.43 -0.17 -12.09
N TYR A 9 -16.73 -1.26 -12.45
CA TYR A 9 -16.99 -2.63 -11.99
C TYR A 9 -16.81 -2.78 -10.49
N TYR A 10 -15.74 -2.24 -9.89
CA TYR A 10 -15.51 -2.27 -8.45
C TYR A 10 -16.38 -1.27 -7.68
N LYS A 11 -16.76 -0.14 -8.30
CA LYS A 11 -17.78 0.78 -7.76
C LYS A 11 -19.15 0.12 -7.80
N ILE A 12 -19.45 -0.70 -8.81
CA ILE A 12 -20.63 -1.57 -8.88
C ILE A 12 -20.49 -2.74 -7.88
N GLU A 13 -19.32 -3.36 -7.71
CA GLU A 13 -19.10 -4.45 -6.74
C GLU A 13 -19.21 -3.94 -5.29
N GLY A 14 -18.68 -2.74 -5.03
CA GLY A 14 -18.76 -2.00 -3.77
C GLY A 14 -20.13 -1.37 -3.51
N LYS A 15 -20.93 -1.06 -4.55
CA LYS A 15 -22.32 -0.59 -4.42
C LYS A 15 -23.36 -1.71 -4.41
N MET A 16 -23.11 -2.81 -5.12
CA MET A 16 -24.08 -3.88 -5.33
C MET A 16 -23.71 -5.13 -4.53
N LYS A 17 -22.52 -5.71 -4.66
CA LYS A 17 -22.26 -7.05 -4.11
C LYS A 17 -22.19 -7.07 -2.58
N TYR A 18 -21.44 -6.15 -1.98
CA TYR A 18 -21.26 -6.11 -0.52
C TYR A 18 -22.38 -5.38 0.23
N PRO A 19 -22.96 -4.28 -0.29
CA PRO A 19 -24.15 -3.67 0.29
C PRO A 19 -25.39 -4.52 0.12
N LEU A 20 -25.56 -5.30 -0.97
CA LEU A 20 -26.64 -6.29 -1.04
C LEU A 20 -26.41 -7.39 -0.01
N ILE A 21 -25.21 -7.96 0.13
CA ILE A 21 -24.95 -8.95 1.19
C ILE A 21 -25.16 -8.33 2.59
N TYR A 22 -24.82 -7.06 2.78
CA TYR A 22 -25.07 -6.32 4.03
C TYR A 22 -26.56 -6.04 4.26
N PHE A 23 -27.29 -5.61 3.23
CA PHE A 23 -28.72 -5.36 3.24
C PHE A 23 -29.47 -6.66 3.45
N PHE A 24 -29.15 -7.73 2.72
CA PHE A 24 -29.64 -9.08 2.96
C PHE A 24 -29.32 -9.54 4.38
N ASN A 25 -28.11 -9.37 4.90
CA ASN A 25 -27.81 -9.74 6.29
C ASN A 25 -28.58 -8.90 7.32
N SER A 26 -28.77 -7.60 7.07
CA SER A 26 -29.55 -6.73 7.95
C SER A 26 -31.04 -7.01 7.87
N PHE A 27 -31.54 -7.29 6.67
CA PHE A 27 -32.91 -7.69 6.36
C PHE A 27 -33.23 -9.05 6.95
N ILE A 28 -32.36 -10.04 6.76
CA ILE A 28 -32.43 -11.35 7.41
C ILE A 28 -32.44 -11.17 8.93
N LYS A 29 -31.56 -10.32 9.49
CA LYS A 29 -31.56 -10.06 10.94
C LYS A 29 -32.87 -9.40 11.40
N SER A 30 -33.44 -8.47 10.64
CA SER A 30 -34.74 -7.86 10.94
C SER A 30 -35.88 -8.87 10.85
N ILE A 31 -35.85 -9.79 9.87
CA ILE A 31 -36.79 -10.91 9.77
C ILE A 31 -36.63 -11.86 10.95
N GLU A 32 -35.40 -12.23 11.31
CA GLU A 32 -35.12 -13.08 12.48
C GLU A 32 -35.67 -12.42 13.76
N LEU A 33 -35.50 -11.11 13.92
CA LEU A 33 -35.99 -10.35 15.07
C LEU A 33 -37.52 -10.30 15.09
N GLY A 34 -38.15 -10.07 13.93
CA GLY A 34 -39.60 -10.15 13.76
C GLY A 34 -40.16 -11.55 14.05
N ALA A 35 -39.47 -12.60 13.61
CA ALA A 35 -39.85 -13.99 13.88
C ALA A 35 -39.71 -14.35 15.36
N VAL A 36 -38.61 -13.95 16.03
CA VAL A 36 -38.44 -14.13 17.47
C VAL A 36 -39.54 -13.39 18.24
N LEU A 37 -39.84 -12.14 17.87
CA LEU A 37 -40.91 -11.36 18.48
C LEU A 37 -42.27 -12.05 18.28
N PHE A 38 -42.58 -12.51 17.07
CA PHE A 38 -43.81 -13.24 16.78
C PHE A 38 -43.92 -14.53 17.62
N ILE A 39 -42.84 -15.32 17.70
CA ILE A 39 -42.80 -16.54 18.53
C ILE A 39 -43.02 -16.19 20.00
N THR A 40 -42.36 -15.16 20.54
CA THR A 40 -42.56 -14.76 21.95
C THR A 40 -43.98 -14.28 22.22
N LEU A 41 -44.59 -13.49 21.32
CA LEU A 41 -45.97 -13.03 21.46
C LEU A 41 -46.97 -14.19 21.35
N ALA A 42 -46.74 -15.12 20.42
CA ALA A 42 -47.53 -16.35 20.27
C ALA A 42 -47.52 -17.20 21.55
N LEU A 43 -46.37 -17.34 22.20
CA LEU A 43 -46.25 -18.07 23.47
C LEU A 43 -46.92 -17.34 24.64
N LEU A 44 -46.74 -16.03 24.74
CA LEU A 44 -47.39 -15.23 25.79
C LEU A 44 -48.92 -15.26 25.67
N GLN A 45 -49.45 -15.31 24.45
CA GLN A 45 -50.87 -15.50 24.17
C GLN A 45 -51.34 -16.88 24.66
N GLN A 46 -50.61 -17.95 24.34
CA GLN A 46 -50.98 -19.32 24.72
C GLN A 46 -50.89 -19.57 26.23
N LEU A 47 -49.93 -18.94 26.90
CA LEU A 47 -49.81 -18.96 28.36
C LEU A 47 -50.87 -18.05 29.05
N LYS A 48 -51.77 -17.41 28.28
CA LYS A 48 -52.81 -16.49 28.75
C LYS A 48 -52.27 -15.27 29.53
N ILE A 49 -51.01 -14.89 29.28
CA ILE A 49 -50.37 -13.71 29.88
C ILE A 49 -50.76 -12.44 29.11
N LEU A 50 -50.98 -12.57 27.80
CA LEU A 50 -51.45 -11.50 26.92
C LEU A 50 -52.70 -11.97 26.16
N ASN A 51 -53.55 -11.02 25.73
CA ASN A 51 -54.71 -11.33 24.92
C ASN A 51 -54.83 -10.40 23.69
N LEU A 52 -54.37 -10.89 22.53
CA LEU A 52 -54.32 -10.23 21.24
C LEU A 52 -55.19 -10.99 20.23
N LYS A 53 -56.35 -10.39 19.88
CA LYS A 53 -57.37 -10.98 18.98
C LYS A 53 -56.83 -11.46 17.62
N TRP A 54 -55.83 -10.78 17.05
CA TRP A 54 -55.25 -11.17 15.77
C TRP A 54 -54.47 -12.48 15.86
N ILE A 55 -53.75 -12.72 16.95
CA ILE A 55 -53.00 -13.96 17.18
C ILE A 55 -53.97 -15.11 17.48
N GLU A 56 -55.03 -14.84 18.23
CA GLU A 56 -56.11 -15.80 18.51
C GLU A 56 -56.79 -16.31 17.23
N ASN A 57 -57.07 -15.44 16.26
CA ASN A 57 -57.62 -15.84 14.96
C ASN A 57 -56.71 -16.78 14.16
N VAL A 58 -55.39 -16.63 14.26
CA VAL A 58 -54.42 -17.53 13.62
C VAL A 58 -54.48 -18.91 14.26
N PHE A 59 -54.61 -18.98 15.59
CA PHE A 59 -54.71 -20.25 16.32
C PHE A 59 -56.04 -20.99 16.13
N ASN A 60 -57.13 -20.27 15.87
CA ASN A 60 -58.46 -20.85 15.66
C ASN A 60 -58.62 -21.62 14.32
N HIS A 61 -57.68 -21.47 13.38
CA HIS A 61 -57.73 -22.13 12.07
C HIS A 61 -57.03 -23.51 12.04
N LEU A 62 -56.59 -24.00 13.19
CA LEU A 62 -55.71 -25.15 13.27
C LEU A 62 -56.40 -26.34 13.96
N PRO A 63 -56.03 -27.58 13.58
CA PRO A 63 -56.78 -28.77 13.99
C PRO A 63 -56.64 -29.04 15.48
N ASN A 64 -57.74 -29.42 16.12
CA ASN A 64 -57.73 -29.96 17.48
C ASN A 64 -57.04 -31.32 17.48
N VAL A 65 -56.06 -31.47 18.36
CA VAL A 65 -55.21 -32.66 18.45
C VAL A 65 -55.67 -33.51 19.64
N ASN A 66 -55.82 -34.81 19.44
CA ASN A 66 -56.18 -35.72 20.51
C ASN A 66 -55.00 -35.93 21.49
N GLN A 67 -55.31 -36.25 22.75
CA GLN A 67 -54.35 -36.42 23.85
C GLN A 67 -53.21 -37.40 23.51
N GLU A 68 -53.53 -38.48 22.79
CA GLU A 68 -52.54 -39.49 22.40
C GLU A 68 -51.50 -38.96 21.40
N LEU A 69 -51.91 -38.10 20.48
CA LEU A 69 -51.02 -37.41 19.54
C LEU A 69 -50.16 -36.35 20.26
N ASN A 70 -50.73 -35.60 21.21
CA ASN A 70 -49.96 -34.67 22.05
C ASN A 70 -48.88 -35.37 22.86
N ARG A 71 -49.18 -36.56 23.40
CA ARG A 71 -48.20 -37.40 24.09
C ARG A 71 -47.05 -37.80 23.14
N GLN A 72 -47.37 -38.19 21.91
CA GLN A 72 -46.36 -38.53 20.89
C GLN A 72 -45.51 -37.32 20.48
N PHE A 73 -46.10 -36.13 20.36
CA PHE A 73 -45.35 -34.89 20.07
C PHE A 73 -44.42 -34.51 21.21
N LEU A 74 -44.84 -34.63 22.47
CA LEU A 74 -43.99 -34.40 23.63
C LEU A 74 -42.79 -35.37 23.66
N PHE A 75 -43.03 -36.67 23.48
CA PHE A 75 -41.95 -37.66 23.41
C PHE A 75 -41.00 -37.40 22.24
N SER A 76 -41.54 -37.05 21.07
CA SER A 76 -40.74 -36.68 19.91
C SER A 76 -39.89 -35.44 20.18
N GLN A 77 -40.41 -34.44 20.91
CA GLN A 77 -39.64 -33.25 21.30
C GLN A 77 -38.50 -33.57 22.27
N ILE A 78 -38.73 -34.47 23.23
CA ILE A 78 -37.69 -34.97 24.14
C ILE A 78 -36.56 -35.59 23.29
N SER A 79 -36.90 -36.50 22.36
CA SER A 79 -35.93 -37.13 21.46
C SER A 79 -35.18 -36.11 20.60
N VAL A 80 -35.89 -35.15 19.99
CA VAL A 80 -35.30 -34.08 19.16
C VAL A 80 -34.38 -33.16 19.98
N THR A 81 -34.69 -32.91 21.24
CA THR A 81 -33.84 -32.12 22.14
C THR A 81 -32.52 -32.84 22.43
N PHE A 82 -32.52 -34.18 22.52
CA PHE A 82 -31.28 -34.97 22.63
C PHE A 82 -30.45 -34.98 21.34
N ILE A 83 -31.06 -34.88 20.16
CA ILE A 83 -30.33 -34.73 18.87
C ILE A 83 -29.48 -33.45 18.86
N ILE A 84 -29.89 -32.39 19.58
CA ILE A 84 -29.08 -31.16 19.71
C ILE A 84 -27.76 -31.43 20.44
N LEU A 85 -27.75 -32.32 21.44
CA LEU A 85 -26.52 -32.72 22.13
C LEU A 85 -25.57 -33.47 21.19
N SER A 86 -26.09 -34.32 20.30
CA SER A 86 -25.31 -34.96 19.25
C SER A 86 -24.78 -33.95 18.23
N LEU A 87 -25.59 -32.96 17.85
CA LEU A 87 -25.14 -31.85 17.00
C LEU A 87 -23.99 -31.09 17.68
N PHE A 88 -24.04 -30.85 18.99
CA PHE A 88 -22.95 -30.19 19.72
C PHE A 88 -21.60 -30.91 19.56
N SER A 89 -21.61 -32.24 19.47
CA SER A 89 -20.40 -33.03 19.15
C SER A 89 -19.88 -32.74 17.73
N LEU A 90 -20.77 -32.69 16.74
CA LEU A 90 -20.42 -32.32 15.35
C LEU A 90 -19.90 -30.88 15.24
N ILE A 91 -20.46 -29.96 16.03
CA ILE A 91 -20.03 -28.57 16.15
C ILE A 91 -18.59 -28.46 16.70
N ILE A 92 -18.16 -29.36 17.57
CA ILE A 92 -16.77 -29.39 18.08
C ILE A 92 -15.79 -29.71 16.93
N ASN A 93 -16.17 -30.57 15.99
CA ASN A 93 -15.36 -30.81 14.79
C ASN A 93 -15.34 -29.58 13.85
N LEU A 94 -16.47 -28.89 13.67
CA LEU A 94 -16.54 -27.63 12.89
C LEU A 94 -15.74 -26.46 13.49
N LYS A 95 -15.35 -26.55 14.77
CA LYS A 95 -14.42 -25.58 15.38
C LYS A 95 -12.98 -25.78 14.90
N LYS A 96 -12.61 -27.00 14.49
CA LYS A 96 -11.25 -27.32 14.04
C LYS A 96 -11.03 -26.89 12.59
N GLU A 97 -12.04 -27.04 11.74
CA GLU A 97 -11.96 -26.63 10.34
C GLU A 97 -12.00 -25.11 10.21
N LYS A 98 -11.00 -24.53 9.54
CA LYS A 98 -10.82 -23.09 9.37
C LYS A 98 -10.86 -22.69 7.91
N VAL A 99 -11.48 -21.54 7.63
CA VAL A 99 -11.43 -20.87 6.33
C VAL A 99 -10.90 -19.46 6.55
N LEU A 100 -9.76 -19.14 5.93
CA LEU A 100 -9.07 -17.85 6.10
C LEU A 100 -8.78 -17.53 7.58
N GLY A 101 -8.33 -18.53 8.36
CA GLY A 101 -8.03 -18.39 9.79
C GLY A 101 -9.23 -18.41 10.74
N THR A 102 -10.46 -18.33 10.25
CA THR A 102 -11.67 -18.35 11.09
C THR A 102 -12.35 -19.71 11.03
N SER A 103 -12.72 -20.26 12.18
CA SER A 103 -13.43 -21.55 12.23
C SER A 103 -14.75 -21.51 11.48
N ILE A 104 -15.13 -22.60 10.80
CA ILE A 104 -16.44 -22.70 10.11
C ILE A 104 -17.57 -22.45 11.11
N TYR A 105 -17.43 -22.91 12.35
CA TYR A 105 -18.33 -22.56 13.44
C TYR A 105 -18.53 -21.03 13.58
N GLN A 106 -17.45 -20.26 13.78
CA GLN A 106 -17.57 -18.80 13.90
C GLN A 106 -18.20 -18.16 12.65
N ILE A 107 -17.91 -18.69 11.46
CA ILE A 107 -18.50 -18.20 10.20
C ILE A 107 -20.01 -18.48 10.13
N VAL A 108 -20.44 -19.70 10.44
CA VAL A 108 -21.85 -20.14 10.40
C VAL A 108 -22.70 -19.28 11.33
N PHE A 109 -22.24 -19.12 12.59
CA PHE A 109 -23.01 -18.47 13.65
C PHE A 109 -22.77 -16.95 13.76
N ALA A 110 -21.92 -16.36 12.92
CA ALA A 110 -21.69 -14.92 12.90
C ALA A 110 -22.98 -14.13 12.61
N ARG A 111 -23.29 -13.16 13.49
CA ARG A 111 -24.32 -12.10 13.34
C ARG A 111 -25.74 -12.59 13.02
N SER A 112 -26.12 -13.77 13.53
CA SER A 112 -27.47 -14.32 13.41
C SER A 112 -28.01 -14.62 14.81
N ILE A 113 -29.23 -14.18 15.10
CA ILE A 113 -29.92 -14.37 16.38
C ILE A 113 -30.47 -15.80 16.43
N LEU A 114 -31.25 -16.17 15.41
CA LEU A 114 -31.79 -17.52 15.22
C LEU A 114 -30.75 -18.55 14.75
N GLY A 115 -29.52 -18.10 14.55
CA GLY A 115 -28.36 -18.91 14.21
C GLY A 115 -27.22 -18.62 15.17
N ASN A 116 -27.52 -18.39 16.46
CA ASN A 116 -26.58 -18.48 17.57
C ASN A 116 -26.88 -19.77 18.34
N ILE A 117 -25.89 -20.65 18.41
CA ILE A 117 -26.07 -21.98 18.97
C ILE A 117 -26.46 -21.98 20.44
N LYS A 118 -25.91 -21.03 21.21
CA LYS A 118 -26.23 -20.88 22.63
C LYS A 118 -27.69 -20.49 22.79
N PHE A 119 -28.15 -19.56 21.96
CA PHE A 119 -29.53 -19.08 21.97
C PHE A 119 -30.52 -20.16 21.55
N ILE A 120 -30.25 -20.88 20.46
CA ILE A 120 -31.14 -21.95 19.98
C ILE A 120 -31.19 -23.10 20.98
N SER A 121 -30.04 -23.51 21.51
CA SER A 121 -30.01 -24.56 22.53
C SER A 121 -30.83 -24.17 23.75
N LEU A 122 -30.64 -22.95 24.27
CA LEU A 122 -31.44 -22.44 25.38
C LEU A 122 -32.94 -22.38 25.03
N SER A 123 -33.28 -21.94 23.83
CA SER A 123 -34.67 -21.84 23.36
C SER A 123 -35.33 -23.20 23.24
N VAL A 124 -34.63 -24.22 22.72
CA VAL A 124 -35.19 -25.58 22.60
C VAL A 124 -35.41 -26.21 23.97
N PHE A 125 -34.47 -26.05 24.91
CA PHE A 125 -34.69 -26.49 26.29
C PHE A 125 -35.86 -25.75 26.94
N PHE A 126 -35.97 -24.44 26.74
CA PHE A 126 -37.08 -23.64 27.26
C PHE A 126 -38.43 -24.09 26.69
N PHE A 127 -38.51 -24.36 25.39
CA PHE A 127 -39.72 -24.90 24.76
C PHE A 127 -40.04 -26.33 25.20
N LEU A 128 -39.03 -27.15 25.50
CA LEU A 128 -39.26 -28.47 26.09
C LEU A 128 -39.94 -28.33 27.46
N PHE A 129 -39.42 -27.46 28.33
CA PHE A 129 -40.02 -27.24 29.66
C PHE A 129 -41.45 -26.69 29.55
N ILE A 130 -41.69 -25.72 28.66
CA ILE A 130 -43.04 -25.22 28.40
C ILE A 130 -43.97 -26.36 27.99
N ASN A 131 -43.55 -27.23 27.08
CA ASN A 131 -44.39 -28.33 26.61
C ASN A 131 -44.67 -29.39 27.68
N ILE A 132 -43.70 -29.68 28.55
CA ILE A 132 -43.92 -30.55 29.71
C ILE A 132 -44.96 -29.92 30.65
N THR A 133 -44.82 -28.62 30.97
CA THR A 133 -45.77 -27.91 31.84
C THR A 133 -47.17 -27.85 31.23
N LEU A 134 -47.29 -27.57 29.93
CA LEU A 134 -48.58 -27.56 29.23
C LEU A 134 -49.24 -28.93 29.26
N TYR A 135 -48.49 -30.01 29.02
CA TYR A 135 -49.04 -31.37 29.04
C TYR A 135 -49.50 -31.81 30.44
N ILE A 136 -48.78 -31.40 31.50
CA ILE A 136 -49.18 -31.68 32.90
C ILE A 136 -50.47 -30.93 33.26
N ASN A 137 -50.62 -29.68 32.82
CA ASN A 137 -51.76 -28.83 33.17
C ASN A 137 -53.01 -29.14 32.32
N ASP A 138 -52.82 -29.39 31.02
CA ASP A 138 -53.89 -29.76 30.08
C ASP A 138 -53.31 -30.62 28.94
N SER A 139 -53.43 -31.94 29.12
CA SER A 139 -52.92 -32.92 28.15
C SER A 139 -53.59 -32.88 26.77
N SER A 140 -54.76 -32.22 26.65
CA SER A 140 -55.48 -32.04 25.38
C SER A 140 -55.13 -30.72 24.66
N SER A 141 -54.27 -29.89 25.26
CA SER A 141 -53.96 -28.56 24.75
C SER A 141 -53.34 -28.60 23.35
N SER A 142 -53.96 -27.90 22.40
CA SER A 142 -53.41 -27.68 21.05
C SER A 142 -52.11 -26.86 21.07
N ALA A 143 -51.82 -26.15 22.17
CA ALA A 143 -50.57 -25.44 22.42
C ALA A 143 -49.33 -26.32 22.22
N ILE A 144 -49.45 -27.62 22.55
CA ILE A 144 -48.36 -28.60 22.53
C ILE A 144 -47.81 -28.81 21.12
N LEU A 145 -48.70 -28.89 20.13
CA LEU A 145 -48.32 -29.03 18.72
C LEU A 145 -47.52 -27.82 18.23
N TYR A 146 -47.89 -26.59 18.63
CA TYR A 146 -47.22 -25.38 18.15
C TYR A 146 -45.81 -25.24 18.70
N VAL A 147 -45.64 -25.47 20.00
CA VAL A 147 -44.33 -25.44 20.64
C VAL A 147 -43.43 -26.51 20.02
N PHE A 148 -43.97 -27.71 19.73
CA PHE A 148 -43.26 -28.76 19.02
C PHE A 148 -42.82 -28.34 17.60
N LEU A 149 -43.74 -27.79 16.79
CA LEU A 149 -43.43 -27.33 15.43
C LEU A 149 -42.41 -26.18 15.42
N ILE A 150 -42.47 -25.26 16.37
CA ILE A 150 -41.49 -24.18 16.54
C ILE A 150 -40.11 -24.77 16.87
N THR A 151 -40.02 -25.74 17.79
CA THR A 151 -38.75 -26.42 18.08
C THR A 151 -38.18 -27.15 16.86
N LEU A 152 -39.03 -27.85 16.10
CA LEU A 152 -38.60 -28.56 14.89
C LEU A 152 -38.08 -27.57 13.84
N SER A 153 -38.81 -26.48 13.59
CA SER A 153 -38.40 -25.45 12.62
C SER A 153 -37.06 -24.81 12.98
N LEU A 154 -36.81 -24.50 14.25
CA LEU A 154 -35.53 -23.94 14.69
C LEU A 154 -34.37 -24.93 14.47
N LEU A 155 -34.61 -26.21 14.72
CA LEU A 155 -33.63 -27.26 14.55
C LEU A 155 -33.31 -27.50 13.07
N THR A 156 -34.34 -27.57 12.21
CA THR A 156 -34.18 -27.70 10.76
C THR A 156 -33.40 -26.51 10.19
N LEU A 157 -33.69 -25.28 10.62
CA LEU A 157 -32.93 -24.09 10.21
C LEU A 157 -31.45 -24.18 10.59
N LEU A 158 -31.14 -24.65 11.80
CA LEU A 158 -29.75 -24.83 12.25
C LEU A 158 -29.03 -25.90 11.42
N ILE A 159 -29.65 -27.05 11.18
CA ILE A 159 -29.07 -28.14 10.39
C ILE A 159 -28.80 -27.68 8.95
N ILE A 160 -29.81 -27.08 8.30
CA ILE A 160 -29.69 -26.55 6.94
C ILE A 160 -28.53 -25.55 6.85
N LYS A 161 -28.42 -24.64 7.82
CA LYS A 161 -27.36 -23.64 7.85
C LYS A 161 -25.97 -24.27 8.01
N ILE A 162 -25.82 -25.25 8.89
CA ILE A 162 -24.57 -26.01 9.06
C ILE A 162 -24.20 -26.68 7.73
N ILE A 163 -25.14 -27.41 7.11
CA ILE A 163 -24.90 -28.11 5.83
C ILE A 163 -24.47 -27.13 4.74
N PHE A 164 -25.18 -26.01 4.56
CA PHE A 164 -24.88 -25.06 3.49
C PHE A 164 -23.48 -24.44 3.60
N TYR A 165 -23.04 -24.07 4.80
CA TYR A 165 -21.73 -23.43 5.01
C TYR A 165 -20.59 -24.44 5.18
N SER A 166 -20.87 -25.64 5.71
CA SER A 166 -19.87 -26.72 5.78
C SER A 166 -19.56 -27.29 4.40
N ASN A 167 -20.58 -27.45 3.54
CA ASN A 167 -20.39 -28.09 2.23
C ASN A 167 -20.01 -27.12 1.11
N SER A 168 -20.13 -25.80 1.33
CA SER A 168 -19.80 -24.79 0.32
C SER A 168 -18.67 -23.87 0.76
N GLN A 169 -17.43 -24.24 0.40
CA GLN A 169 -16.24 -23.42 0.66
C GLN A 169 -16.36 -22.01 0.07
N LYS A 170 -17.03 -21.87 -1.09
CA LYS A 170 -17.26 -20.57 -1.75
C LYS A 170 -18.20 -19.66 -0.95
N LEU A 171 -19.29 -20.20 -0.42
CA LEU A 171 -20.23 -19.41 0.41
C LEU A 171 -19.57 -18.99 1.73
N SER A 172 -18.85 -19.91 2.37
CA SER A 172 -18.12 -19.63 3.61
C SER A 172 -17.03 -18.57 3.42
N ALA A 173 -16.25 -18.68 2.34
CA ALA A 173 -15.25 -17.67 1.98
C ALA A 173 -15.86 -16.29 1.71
N ASN A 174 -16.97 -16.22 0.95
CA ASN A 174 -17.64 -14.95 0.68
C ASN A 174 -18.21 -14.31 1.96
N LYS A 175 -18.80 -15.11 2.84
CA LYS A 175 -19.36 -14.65 4.10
C LYS A 175 -18.27 -14.08 5.01
N ILE A 176 -17.16 -14.79 5.19
CA ILE A 176 -16.08 -14.34 6.06
C ILE A 176 -15.36 -13.10 5.50
N VAL A 177 -15.13 -13.02 4.19
CA VAL A 177 -14.61 -11.79 3.54
C VAL A 177 -15.55 -10.60 3.76
N SER A 178 -16.87 -10.81 3.72
CA SER A 178 -17.85 -9.76 4.07
C SER A 178 -17.78 -9.35 5.54
N ILE A 179 -17.49 -10.27 6.45
CA ILE A 179 -17.30 -9.96 7.88
C ILE A 179 -16.04 -9.12 8.06
N TYR A 180 -14.92 -9.54 7.47
CA TYR A 180 -13.65 -8.79 7.49
C TYR A 180 -13.80 -7.38 6.94
N ASN A 181 -14.43 -7.23 5.77
CA ASN A 181 -14.67 -5.91 5.18
C ASN A 181 -15.46 -5.00 6.13
N ARG A 182 -16.46 -5.55 6.84
CA ARG A 182 -17.24 -4.77 7.81
C ARG A 182 -16.44 -4.42 9.06
N GLU A 183 -15.66 -5.34 9.61
CA GLU A 183 -14.80 -5.00 10.76
C GLU A 183 -13.76 -3.95 10.36
N ASN A 184 -13.14 -4.06 9.18
CA ASN A 184 -12.24 -3.04 8.65
C ASN A 184 -12.94 -1.69 8.46
N THR A 185 -14.16 -1.69 7.91
CA THR A 185 -14.96 -0.46 7.75
C THR A 185 -15.23 0.23 9.10
N LYS A 186 -15.47 -0.53 10.17
CA LYS A 186 -15.65 0.08 11.51
C LYS A 186 -14.37 0.76 11.98
N LEU A 187 -13.22 0.09 11.81
CA LEU A 187 -11.90 0.63 12.17
C LEU A 187 -11.60 1.90 11.37
N VAL A 188 -11.79 1.87 10.05
CA VAL A 188 -11.56 3.05 9.20
C VAL A 188 -12.43 4.23 9.62
N ARG A 189 -13.75 4.00 9.82
CA ARG A 189 -14.69 5.09 10.13
C ARG A 189 -14.55 5.65 11.54
N LYS A 190 -14.27 4.78 12.52
CA LYS A 190 -14.17 5.11 13.93
C LYS A 190 -12.92 4.42 14.49
N PRO A 191 -11.74 4.95 14.17
CA PRO A 191 -10.51 4.34 14.61
C PRO A 191 -10.44 4.45 16.14
N ARG A 192 -10.06 3.35 16.79
CA ARG A 192 -9.92 3.29 18.24
C ARG A 192 -8.50 3.67 18.60
N ILE A 193 -8.35 4.59 19.53
CA ILE A 193 -7.04 5.02 20.03
C ILE A 193 -6.46 3.89 20.87
N VAL A 194 -5.26 3.43 20.52
CA VAL A 194 -4.54 2.40 21.29
C VAL A 194 -3.50 3.10 22.18
N TRP A 195 -3.83 3.23 23.47
CA TRP A 195 -2.97 3.93 24.45
C TRP A 195 -1.80 3.08 24.98
N LYS A 196 -1.71 1.79 24.63
CA LYS A 196 -0.61 0.89 25.01
C LYS A 196 0.19 0.49 23.78
N SER A 197 1.53 0.41 23.90
CA SER A 197 2.40 -0.10 22.83
C SER A 197 1.98 -1.52 22.46
N GLY A 198 1.41 -1.66 21.26
CA GLY A 198 0.96 -2.95 20.74
C GLY A 198 -0.06 -2.78 19.63
N VAL A 199 0.08 -3.59 18.59
CA VAL A 199 -0.89 -3.63 17.51
C VAL A 199 -2.11 -4.40 18.00
N ARG A 200 -3.26 -3.72 18.09
CA ARG A 200 -4.56 -4.36 18.36
C ARG A 200 -5.37 -4.47 17.09
N PHE A 201 -5.94 -5.65 16.92
CA PHE A 201 -6.80 -5.99 15.80
C PHE A 201 -8.18 -6.40 16.33
N SER A 202 -9.22 -6.22 15.51
CA SER A 202 -10.48 -6.93 15.78
C SER A 202 -10.22 -8.44 15.72
N GLU A 203 -10.87 -9.24 16.57
CA GLU A 203 -10.64 -10.71 16.65
C GLU A 203 -10.72 -11.40 15.28
N TYR A 204 -11.67 -11.02 14.42
CA TYR A 204 -11.80 -11.58 13.07
C TYR A 204 -10.60 -11.23 12.18
N LEU A 205 -10.16 -9.97 12.19
CA LEU A 205 -9.02 -9.54 11.40
C LEU A 205 -7.71 -10.10 11.97
N TYR A 206 -7.60 -10.23 13.30
CA TYR A 206 -6.49 -10.93 13.96
C TYR A 206 -6.35 -12.35 13.44
N ASN A 207 -7.44 -13.12 13.43
CA ASN A 207 -7.44 -14.50 12.95
C ASN A 207 -7.00 -14.60 11.48
N LEU A 208 -7.40 -13.65 10.63
CA LEU A 208 -6.92 -13.58 9.25
C LEU A 208 -5.41 -13.31 9.19
N ASN A 209 -4.93 -12.37 10.01
CA ASN A 209 -3.52 -12.02 10.07
C ASN A 209 -2.65 -13.18 10.54
N GLU A 210 -3.01 -13.80 11.66
CA GLU A 210 -2.29 -14.95 12.21
C GLU A 210 -2.28 -16.13 11.22
N ASP A 211 -3.41 -16.48 10.59
CA ASP A 211 -3.45 -17.55 9.58
C ASP A 211 -2.55 -17.24 8.37
N THR A 212 -2.52 -15.98 7.95
CA THR A 212 -1.65 -15.54 6.85
C THR A 212 -0.18 -15.69 7.21
N ILE A 213 0.21 -15.18 8.38
CA ILE A 213 1.59 -15.27 8.87
C ILE A 213 1.97 -16.73 9.08
N GLU A 214 1.15 -17.53 9.76
CA GLU A 214 1.39 -18.96 10.00
C GLU A 214 1.62 -19.73 8.69
N LYS A 215 0.81 -19.45 7.66
CA LYS A 215 0.97 -20.07 6.34
C LYS A 215 2.23 -19.63 5.62
N ILE A 216 2.60 -18.35 5.69
CA ILE A 216 3.89 -17.86 5.18
C ILE A 216 5.04 -18.59 5.87
N LEU A 217 4.99 -18.67 7.21
CA LEU A 217 6.04 -19.30 8.01
C LEU A 217 6.20 -20.80 7.71
N ARG A 218 5.11 -21.49 7.35
CA ARG A 218 5.08 -22.90 6.94
C ARG A 218 5.39 -23.14 5.46
N GLY A 219 5.47 -22.09 4.64
CA GLY A 219 5.60 -22.22 3.18
C GLY A 219 4.34 -22.72 2.49
N ASP A 220 3.17 -22.61 3.11
CA ASP A 220 1.88 -23.02 2.54
C ASP A 220 1.37 -21.98 1.53
N VAL A 221 1.34 -22.34 0.25
CA VAL A 221 0.93 -21.48 -0.88
C VAL A 221 -0.48 -20.87 -0.70
N GLU A 222 -1.33 -21.45 0.17
CA GLU A 222 -2.63 -20.87 0.52
C GLU A 222 -2.54 -19.43 1.06
N TYR A 223 -1.40 -18.97 1.60
CA TYR A 223 -1.25 -17.57 2.03
C TYR A 223 -1.56 -16.59 0.88
N LYS A 224 -1.35 -16.98 -0.39
CA LYS A 224 -1.65 -16.15 -1.56
C LYS A 224 -3.15 -15.80 -1.65
N ARG A 225 -4.02 -16.71 -1.20
CA ARG A 225 -5.46 -16.45 -1.09
C ARG A 225 -5.77 -15.40 -0.03
N ASN A 226 -5.07 -15.43 1.10
CA ASN A 226 -5.25 -14.45 2.17
C ASN A 226 -4.75 -13.06 1.74
N LEU A 227 -3.61 -12.98 1.06
CA LEU A 227 -3.10 -11.74 0.49
C LEU A 227 -4.07 -11.11 -0.53
N TYR A 228 -4.74 -11.94 -1.34
CA TYR A 228 -5.80 -11.46 -2.23
C TYR A 228 -7.01 -10.87 -1.46
N VAL A 229 -7.32 -11.40 -0.28
CA VAL A 229 -8.36 -10.84 0.60
C VAL A 229 -7.94 -9.46 1.13
N TYR A 230 -6.67 -9.28 1.50
CA TYR A 230 -6.13 -7.96 1.88
C TYR A 230 -6.28 -6.94 0.75
N GLU A 231 -5.81 -7.30 -0.45
CA GLU A 231 -5.94 -6.46 -1.65
C GLU A 231 -7.39 -6.03 -1.89
N LYS A 232 -8.33 -6.99 -1.81
CA LYS A 232 -9.75 -6.72 -2.08
C LYS A 232 -10.38 -5.80 -1.03
N ILE A 233 -10.10 -6.02 0.26
CA ILE A 233 -10.68 -5.19 1.33
C ILE A 233 -10.03 -3.81 1.37
N ALA A 234 -8.72 -3.71 1.13
CA ALA A 234 -8.02 -2.43 0.99
C ALA A 234 -8.63 -1.61 -0.15
N ASN A 235 -8.84 -2.24 -1.31
CA ASN A 235 -9.49 -1.61 -2.46
C ASN A 235 -10.90 -1.08 -2.10
N LEU A 236 -11.74 -1.92 -1.49
CA LEU A 236 -13.08 -1.50 -1.05
C LEU A 236 -13.05 -0.34 -0.04
N SER A 237 -12.05 -0.32 0.84
CA SER A 237 -11.88 0.72 1.84
C SER A 237 -11.50 2.05 1.20
N LEU A 238 -10.60 2.02 0.20
CA LEU A 238 -10.23 3.21 -0.57
C LEU A 238 -11.38 3.71 -1.45
N VAL A 239 -12.13 2.83 -2.12
CA VAL A 239 -13.29 3.22 -2.95
C VAL A 239 -14.36 3.95 -2.13
N ASN A 240 -14.64 3.47 -0.92
CA ASN A 240 -15.76 3.99 -0.11
C ASN A 240 -15.35 5.07 0.88
N TYR A 241 -14.10 5.03 1.37
CA TYR A 241 -13.64 5.83 2.51
C TYR A 241 -12.25 6.46 2.29
N LYS A 242 -11.83 6.69 1.03
CA LYS A 242 -10.51 7.27 0.66
C LYS A 242 -10.00 8.33 1.64
N TYR A 243 -10.76 9.41 1.82
CA TYR A 243 -10.35 10.54 2.66
C TYR A 243 -10.14 10.13 4.12
N LYS A 244 -11.03 9.28 4.65
CA LYS A 244 -10.93 8.80 6.04
C LYS A 244 -9.75 7.86 6.23
N VAL A 245 -9.48 6.97 5.26
CA VAL A 245 -8.26 6.14 5.26
C VAL A 245 -7.03 7.05 5.28
N GLN A 246 -6.95 8.01 4.37
CA GLN A 246 -5.83 8.94 4.31
C GLN A 246 -5.65 9.75 5.60
N GLU A 247 -6.73 10.24 6.21
CA GLU A 247 -6.70 10.92 7.51
C GLU A 247 -6.13 10.02 8.61
N ASN A 248 -6.60 8.77 8.71
CA ASN A 248 -6.12 7.84 9.73
C ASN A 248 -4.60 7.57 9.64
N TYR A 249 -4.04 7.64 8.43
CA TYR A 249 -2.60 7.45 8.18
C TYR A 249 -1.77 8.72 8.39
N THR A 250 -2.39 9.86 8.64
CA THR A 250 -1.72 11.06 9.16
C THR A 250 -1.68 11.08 10.70
N GLU A 251 -2.33 10.11 11.35
CA GLU A 251 -2.52 10.05 12.80
C GLU A 251 -1.83 8.80 13.36
N THR A 252 -1.03 8.94 14.42
CA THR A 252 -0.03 7.93 14.85
C THR A 252 -0.53 6.86 15.83
N ILE A 253 -1.80 6.86 16.25
CA ILE A 253 -2.23 6.19 17.50
C ILE A 253 -3.45 5.26 17.33
N TYR A 254 -3.68 4.68 16.15
CA TYR A 254 -4.89 3.88 15.91
C TYR A 254 -4.66 2.37 15.77
N GLU A 255 -5.71 1.62 16.10
CA GLU A 255 -5.81 0.19 15.79
C GLU A 255 -5.50 -0.07 14.30
N SER A 256 -4.71 -1.11 14.03
CA SER A 256 -4.25 -1.41 12.68
C SER A 256 -5.38 -1.93 11.79
N ASP A 257 -5.43 -1.40 10.57
CA ASP A 257 -6.37 -1.79 9.53
C ASP A 257 -5.77 -2.88 8.61
N ILE A 258 -6.56 -3.30 7.62
CA ILE A 258 -6.15 -4.33 6.66
C ILE A 258 -4.90 -3.96 5.85
N ILE A 259 -4.61 -2.67 5.66
CA ILE A 259 -3.44 -2.22 4.89
C ILE A 259 -2.19 -2.46 5.74
N LEU A 260 -2.21 -2.13 7.03
CA LEU A 260 -1.08 -2.46 7.92
C LEU A 260 -0.89 -3.98 8.08
N MET A 261 -1.96 -4.77 8.10
CA MET A 261 -1.84 -6.24 8.06
C MET A 261 -1.16 -6.73 6.78
N TRP A 262 -1.49 -6.11 5.63
CA TRP A 262 -0.86 -6.44 4.37
C TRP A 262 0.63 -6.10 4.38
N VAL A 263 1.00 -4.95 4.95
CA VAL A 263 2.40 -4.56 5.18
C VAL A 263 3.11 -5.61 6.04
N SER A 264 2.55 -6.00 7.19
CA SER A 264 3.15 -7.03 8.05
C SER A 264 3.33 -8.38 7.33
N ALA A 265 2.38 -8.78 6.49
CA ALA A 265 2.53 -9.99 5.69
C ALA A 265 3.65 -9.87 4.64
N ILE A 266 3.85 -8.70 4.03
CA ILE A 266 5.00 -8.44 3.13
C ILE A 266 6.31 -8.54 3.91
N GLU A 267 6.39 -7.96 5.11
CA GLU A 267 7.57 -8.06 5.98
C GLU A 267 7.90 -9.52 6.32
N GLU A 268 6.90 -10.35 6.59
CA GLU A 268 7.11 -11.79 6.82
C GLU A 268 7.55 -12.54 5.56
N LEU A 269 7.03 -12.20 4.37
CA LEU A 269 7.53 -12.75 3.11
C LEU A 269 9.01 -12.42 2.89
N ILE A 270 9.43 -11.19 3.23
CA ILE A 270 10.85 -10.77 3.15
C ILE A 270 11.70 -11.61 4.10
N LYS A 271 11.28 -11.79 5.37
CA LYS A 271 11.98 -12.60 6.36
C LYS A 271 12.11 -14.07 5.96
N LYS A 272 11.15 -14.60 5.20
CA LYS A 272 11.16 -15.96 4.66
C LYS A 272 11.82 -16.08 3.29
N GLU A 273 12.51 -15.03 2.83
CA GLU A 273 13.25 -15.00 1.57
C GLU A 273 12.36 -15.25 0.33
N LEU A 274 11.05 -15.06 0.46
CA LEU A 274 10.07 -15.17 -0.63
C LEU A 274 10.03 -13.85 -1.43
N TYR A 275 11.19 -13.45 -1.97
CA TYR A 275 11.42 -12.13 -2.56
C TYR A 275 10.48 -11.81 -3.73
N THR A 276 10.24 -12.77 -4.63
CA THR A 276 9.34 -12.54 -5.77
C THR A 276 7.92 -12.25 -5.33
N ASP A 277 7.43 -12.99 -4.33
CA ASP A 277 6.09 -12.75 -3.78
C ASP A 277 6.04 -11.44 -2.99
N SER A 278 7.07 -11.08 -2.22
CA SER A 278 7.10 -9.82 -1.47
C SER A 278 7.10 -8.59 -2.40
N ILE A 279 7.94 -8.59 -3.45
CA ILE A 279 7.99 -7.50 -4.44
C ILE A 279 6.66 -7.38 -5.19
N ASN A 280 6.06 -8.51 -5.59
CA ASN A 280 4.76 -8.50 -6.28
C ASN A 280 3.65 -7.91 -5.41
N GLN A 281 3.62 -8.24 -4.12
CA GLN A 281 2.63 -7.70 -3.19
C GLN A 281 2.87 -6.20 -2.91
N TYR A 282 4.13 -5.78 -2.73
CA TYR A 282 4.48 -4.36 -2.66
C TYR A 282 3.97 -3.60 -3.89
N ASN A 283 4.26 -4.12 -5.09
CA ASN A 283 3.84 -3.49 -6.35
C ASN A 283 2.31 -3.40 -6.47
N LYS A 284 1.58 -4.46 -6.10
CA LYS A 284 0.11 -4.45 -6.09
C LYS A 284 -0.43 -3.39 -5.13
N MET A 285 0.14 -3.31 -3.92
CA MET A 285 -0.28 -2.34 -2.91
C MET A 285 -0.05 -0.90 -3.36
N ILE A 286 1.15 -0.57 -3.85
CA ILE A 286 1.46 0.78 -4.34
C ILE A 286 0.65 1.12 -5.60
N ALA A 287 0.49 0.17 -6.53
CA ALA A 287 -0.37 0.36 -7.71
C ALA A 287 -1.83 0.61 -7.33
N LEU A 288 -2.32 -0.05 -6.27
CA LEU A 288 -3.65 0.18 -5.73
C LEU A 288 -3.80 1.61 -5.20
N PHE A 289 -2.82 2.13 -4.45
CA PHE A 289 -2.84 3.51 -3.95
C PHE A 289 -2.79 4.53 -5.10
N ILE A 290 -1.92 4.33 -6.08
CA ILE A 290 -1.85 5.14 -7.30
C ILE A 290 -3.18 5.13 -8.05
N SER A 291 -3.84 3.97 -8.16
CA SER A 291 -5.12 3.85 -8.88
C SER A 291 -6.27 4.59 -8.19
N HIS A 292 -6.16 4.84 -6.89
CA HIS A 292 -7.11 5.61 -6.09
C HIS A 292 -6.65 7.06 -5.85
N GLU A 293 -5.49 7.44 -6.38
CA GLU A 293 -4.91 8.78 -6.24
C GLU A 293 -4.80 9.17 -4.76
N VAL A 294 -4.27 8.26 -3.94
CA VAL A 294 -4.16 8.42 -2.48
C VAL A 294 -2.72 8.29 -2.04
N TYR A 295 -2.28 9.17 -1.14
CA TYR A 295 -1.03 9.03 -0.41
C TYR A 295 -1.29 8.71 1.07
N LEU A 296 -0.69 7.64 1.56
CA LEU A 296 -0.75 7.22 2.96
C LEU A 296 0.60 7.49 3.64
N SER A 297 0.60 8.37 4.63
CA SER A 297 1.80 8.82 5.33
C SER A 297 2.27 7.84 6.43
N SER A 298 2.70 6.64 6.05
CA SER A 298 3.22 5.63 6.99
C SER A 298 4.69 5.30 6.73
N SER A 299 5.51 5.36 7.78
CA SER A 299 6.90 4.89 7.73
C SER A 299 6.99 3.42 7.33
N GLN A 300 6.08 2.58 7.83
CA GLN A 300 6.05 1.15 7.49
C GLN A 300 5.83 0.95 5.99
N ILE A 301 4.83 1.62 5.40
CA ILE A 301 4.57 1.55 3.94
C ILE A 301 5.76 2.11 3.15
N ASN A 302 6.25 3.28 3.56
CA ASN A 302 7.24 4.04 2.80
C ASN A 302 8.64 3.42 2.82
N GLN A 303 8.96 2.60 3.83
CA GLN A 303 10.26 1.93 3.98
C GLN A 303 10.25 0.46 3.50
N LEU A 304 9.11 -0.12 3.11
CA LEU A 304 9.04 -1.50 2.63
C LEU A 304 9.99 -1.79 1.47
N LEU A 305 10.11 -0.87 0.50
CA LEU A 305 11.03 -1.07 -0.63
C LEU A 305 12.49 -1.12 -0.18
N LYS A 306 12.86 -0.31 0.82
CA LYS A 306 14.21 -0.35 1.42
C LYS A 306 14.48 -1.71 2.04
N GLN A 307 13.52 -2.26 2.79
CA GLN A 307 13.66 -3.58 3.40
C GLN A 307 13.86 -4.67 2.33
N ILE A 308 13.08 -4.62 1.24
CA ILE A 308 13.22 -5.55 0.11
C ILE A 308 14.64 -5.49 -0.49
N PHE A 309 15.14 -4.28 -0.80
CA PHE A 309 16.48 -4.11 -1.37
C PHE A 309 17.58 -4.63 -0.43
N ILE A 310 17.52 -4.30 0.85
CA ILE A 310 18.49 -4.75 1.86
C ILE A 310 18.48 -6.29 1.92
N SER A 311 17.32 -6.93 2.03
CA SER A 311 17.26 -8.39 2.15
C SER A 311 17.74 -9.11 0.88
N ILE A 312 17.43 -8.60 -0.31
CA ILE A 312 17.98 -9.15 -1.57
C ILE A 312 19.50 -8.97 -1.64
N SER A 313 20.01 -7.83 -1.19
CA SER A 313 21.45 -7.57 -1.15
C SER A 313 22.17 -8.56 -0.23
N VAL A 314 21.59 -8.86 0.93
CA VAL A 314 22.15 -9.81 1.91
C VAL A 314 22.18 -11.25 1.36
N ALA A 315 21.26 -11.61 0.47
CA ALA A 315 21.22 -12.95 -0.12
C ALA A 315 22.39 -13.24 -1.09
N GLU A 316 23.08 -12.19 -1.60
CA GLU A 316 24.22 -12.28 -2.54
C GLU A 316 24.03 -13.30 -3.69
N SER A 317 22.80 -13.48 -4.18
CA SER A 317 22.45 -14.55 -5.12
C SER A 317 22.17 -14.00 -6.51
N LYS A 318 22.92 -14.47 -7.52
CA LYS A 318 22.66 -14.18 -8.94
C LYS A 318 21.23 -14.55 -9.34
N VAL A 319 20.81 -15.76 -8.96
CA VAL A 319 19.51 -16.32 -9.33
C VAL A 319 18.38 -15.46 -8.77
N VAL A 320 18.49 -15.05 -7.50
CA VAL A 320 17.51 -14.18 -6.87
C VAL A 320 17.43 -12.82 -7.57
N PHE A 321 18.57 -12.22 -7.92
CA PHE A 321 18.57 -10.97 -8.67
C PHE A 321 17.91 -11.13 -10.06
N GLU A 322 18.33 -12.13 -10.84
CA GLU A 322 17.81 -12.35 -12.20
C GLU A 322 16.31 -12.59 -12.23
N GLN A 323 15.77 -13.36 -11.28
CA GLN A 323 14.33 -13.63 -11.18
C GLN A 323 13.52 -12.36 -10.86
N ASN A 324 14.13 -11.37 -10.20
CA ASN A 324 13.43 -10.22 -9.64
C ASN A 324 13.74 -8.87 -10.32
N LYS A 325 14.78 -8.80 -11.17
CA LYS A 325 15.28 -7.54 -11.78
C LYS A 325 14.18 -6.69 -12.44
N ALA A 326 13.34 -7.31 -13.27
CA ALA A 326 12.26 -6.60 -13.98
C ALA A 326 11.14 -6.12 -13.04
N ILE A 327 10.86 -6.89 -11.98
CA ILE A 327 9.80 -6.57 -11.02
C ILE A 327 10.27 -5.46 -10.08
N LEU A 328 11.56 -5.44 -9.70
CA LEU A 328 12.21 -4.35 -8.96
C LEU A 328 12.22 -3.03 -9.75
N LEU A 329 12.52 -3.07 -11.05
CA LEU A 329 12.38 -1.89 -11.93
C LEU A 329 10.95 -1.35 -11.94
N THR A 330 9.97 -2.26 -11.91
CA THR A 330 8.56 -1.87 -11.78
C THR A 330 8.27 -1.23 -10.43
N SER A 331 8.87 -1.74 -9.34
CA SER A 331 8.77 -1.14 -8.00
C SER A 331 9.30 0.27 -7.98
N ILE A 332 10.52 0.50 -8.50
CA ILE A 332 11.14 1.83 -8.64
C ILE A 332 10.18 2.81 -9.32
N ARG A 333 9.64 2.42 -10.50
CA ARG A 333 8.69 3.24 -11.25
C ARG A 333 7.40 3.54 -10.45
N LEU A 334 6.85 2.55 -9.75
CA LEU A 334 5.65 2.72 -8.95
C LEU A 334 5.92 3.64 -7.74
N THR A 335 7.04 3.50 -7.06
CA THR A 335 7.41 4.36 -5.92
C THR A 335 7.55 5.82 -6.33
N MET A 336 8.19 6.09 -7.47
CA MET A 336 8.27 7.46 -8.00
C MET A 336 6.87 8.02 -8.33
N LYS A 337 6.01 7.23 -9.01
CA LYS A 337 4.62 7.63 -9.28
C LYS A 337 3.79 7.84 -8.01
N TYR A 338 4.05 7.07 -6.96
CA TYR A 338 3.41 7.24 -5.66
C TYR A 338 3.86 8.54 -4.98
N GLY A 339 5.12 8.94 -5.16
CA GLY A 339 5.66 10.22 -4.70
C GLY A 339 4.93 11.44 -5.23
N TYR A 340 4.39 11.37 -6.46
CA TYR A 340 3.54 12.44 -7.01
C TYR A 340 2.34 12.76 -6.12
N PHE A 341 1.68 11.73 -5.58
CA PHE A 341 0.50 11.90 -4.71
C PHE A 341 0.85 12.47 -3.34
N LYS A 342 2.11 12.38 -2.90
CA LYS A 342 2.54 13.08 -1.68
C LYS A 342 2.43 14.60 -1.84
N LEU A 343 2.82 15.11 -3.01
CA LEU A 343 2.84 16.53 -3.31
C LEU A 343 1.46 17.08 -3.66
N ASN A 344 0.62 16.26 -4.31
CA ASN A 344 -0.61 16.73 -4.95
C ASN A 344 -1.90 16.28 -4.25
N ASN A 345 -1.84 15.40 -3.25
CA ASN A 345 -3.04 15.09 -2.48
C ASN A 345 -3.45 16.23 -1.56
N ASP A 346 -4.76 16.48 -1.49
CA ASP A 346 -5.34 17.36 -0.48
C ASP A 346 -5.23 16.72 0.92
N PHE A 347 -4.65 17.47 1.87
CA PHE A 347 -4.60 17.12 3.29
C PHE A 347 -5.33 18.14 4.17
N SER A 348 -6.00 19.14 3.59
CA SER A 348 -6.67 20.23 4.33
C SER A 348 -7.72 19.74 5.33
N TYR A 349 -8.39 18.62 5.02
CA TYR A 349 -9.40 18.02 5.89
C TYR A 349 -8.80 17.25 7.09
N THR A 350 -7.52 16.87 7.01
CA THR A 350 -6.82 16.11 8.06
C THR A 350 -6.35 17.01 9.21
N ARG A 351 -5.95 16.41 10.33
CA ARG A 351 -5.32 17.15 11.44
C ARG A 351 -4.01 17.84 11.01
N LEU A 352 -3.24 17.24 10.11
CA LEU A 352 -2.02 17.82 9.55
C LEU A 352 -2.32 19.14 8.81
N GLY A 353 -3.37 19.16 7.99
CA GLY A 353 -3.79 20.39 7.28
C GLY A 353 -4.36 21.48 8.20
N LYS A 354 -4.98 21.09 9.33
CA LYS A 354 -5.56 22.02 10.32
C LYS A 354 -4.52 22.64 11.26
N LEU A 355 -3.50 21.87 11.64
CA LEU A 355 -2.45 22.29 12.58
C LEU A 355 -1.18 22.72 11.84
N LYS A 356 -1.33 23.51 10.77
CA LYS A 356 -0.24 23.98 9.88
C LYS A 356 1.07 24.19 10.67
N ASP A 357 2.15 23.59 10.17
CA ASP A 357 3.54 23.69 10.65
C ASP A 357 3.97 22.80 11.84
N MET A 358 3.08 21.99 12.45
CA MET A 358 3.45 21.08 13.56
C MET A 358 3.66 19.61 13.17
N LEU A 359 3.16 19.17 12.01
CA LEU A 359 3.20 17.76 11.59
C LEU A 359 3.65 17.66 10.14
N TYR A 360 4.58 16.74 9.86
CA TYR A 360 5.11 16.50 8.52
C TYR A 360 4.70 15.13 8.00
N LEU A 361 4.47 15.04 6.69
CA LEU A 361 4.23 13.78 6.01
C LEU A 361 5.52 12.94 6.02
N ASN A 362 5.41 11.68 6.41
CA ASN A 362 6.51 10.72 6.35
C ASN A 362 7.09 10.70 4.93
N PRO A 363 8.41 10.80 4.75
CA PRO A 363 9.02 10.74 3.43
C PRO A 363 9.03 9.32 2.86
N LEU A 364 9.16 9.23 1.53
CA LEU A 364 9.40 7.98 0.83
C LEU A 364 10.87 7.58 0.91
N TYR A 365 11.14 6.30 0.75
CA TYR A 365 12.49 5.81 0.51
C TYR A 365 13.00 6.30 -0.86
N GLY A 366 14.19 6.92 -0.90
CA GLY A 366 14.74 7.63 -2.06
C GLY A 366 15.99 7.01 -2.70
N ASP A 367 16.66 6.09 -2.01
CA ASP A 367 17.93 5.52 -2.48
C ASP A 367 17.74 4.27 -3.36
N PHE A 368 16.52 3.99 -3.81
CA PHE A 368 16.19 2.81 -4.63
C PHE A 368 17.01 2.72 -5.93
N MET A 369 17.43 3.85 -6.52
CA MET A 369 18.29 3.83 -7.71
C MET A 369 19.72 3.41 -7.39
N ILE A 370 20.23 3.83 -6.21
CA ILE A 370 21.52 3.42 -5.68
C ILE A 370 21.49 1.95 -5.31
N ASP A 371 20.46 1.51 -4.58
CA ASP A 371 20.42 0.15 -4.08
C ASP A 371 20.28 -0.87 -5.21
N TYR A 372 19.51 -0.56 -6.26
CA TYR A 372 19.50 -1.40 -7.47
C TYR A 372 20.87 -1.47 -8.16
N TYR A 373 21.60 -0.35 -8.27
CA TYR A 373 22.95 -0.34 -8.79
C TYR A 373 23.90 -1.19 -7.93
N ASN A 374 23.81 -1.07 -6.61
CA ASN A 374 24.61 -1.83 -5.65
C ASN A 374 24.32 -3.34 -5.70
N LEU A 375 23.07 -3.76 -5.97
CA LEU A 375 22.72 -5.16 -6.19
C LEU A 375 23.49 -5.79 -7.36
N ILE A 376 23.96 -4.98 -8.31
CA ILE A 376 24.79 -5.44 -9.44
C ILE A 376 26.27 -5.24 -9.11
N ASP A 377 26.69 -4.00 -8.84
CA ASP A 377 28.10 -3.63 -8.77
C ASP A 377 28.83 -4.27 -7.58
N LYS A 378 28.16 -4.34 -6.42
CA LYS A 378 28.73 -4.88 -5.18
C LYS A 378 28.52 -6.38 -5.02
N ASN A 379 27.74 -7.01 -5.89
CA ASN A 379 27.52 -8.45 -5.81
C ASN A 379 28.79 -9.20 -6.22
N THR A 380 29.31 -10.00 -5.30
CA THR A 380 30.58 -10.74 -5.45
C THR A 380 30.48 -11.90 -6.43
N LYS A 381 29.25 -12.35 -6.76
CA LYS A 381 29.05 -13.46 -7.66
C LYS A 381 29.19 -13.06 -9.12
N PHE A 382 28.80 -11.84 -9.49
CA PHE A 382 28.92 -11.38 -10.87
C PHE A 382 30.38 -11.09 -11.23
N ASP A 383 30.80 -11.52 -12.42
CA ASP A 383 32.08 -11.08 -12.99
C ASP A 383 31.99 -9.66 -13.57
N ASP A 384 33.14 -9.07 -13.94
CA ASP A 384 33.20 -7.69 -14.41
C ASP A 384 32.39 -7.45 -15.70
N LEU A 385 32.32 -8.45 -16.59
CA LEU A 385 31.59 -8.36 -17.86
C LEU A 385 30.08 -8.40 -17.60
N GLU A 386 29.64 -9.36 -16.79
CA GLU A 386 28.27 -9.52 -16.31
C GLU A 386 27.76 -8.26 -15.60
N LYS A 387 28.60 -7.63 -14.77
CA LYS A 387 28.28 -6.34 -14.12
C LYS A 387 28.12 -5.23 -15.13
N SER A 388 29.04 -5.14 -16.08
CA SER A 388 29.02 -4.09 -17.12
C SER A 388 27.74 -4.15 -17.95
N GLU A 389 27.38 -5.34 -18.44
CA GLU A 389 26.16 -5.58 -19.22
C GLU A 389 24.91 -5.18 -18.43
N ARG A 390 24.75 -5.71 -17.22
CA ARG A 390 23.58 -5.44 -16.37
C ARG A 390 23.44 -3.97 -15.96
N ILE A 391 24.56 -3.30 -15.72
CA ILE A 391 24.57 -1.86 -15.41
C ILE A 391 24.16 -1.07 -16.65
N SER A 392 24.64 -1.45 -17.83
CA SER A 392 24.21 -0.84 -19.09
C SER A 392 22.71 -1.00 -19.32
N ASP A 393 22.18 -2.22 -19.16
CA ASP A 393 20.74 -2.51 -19.27
C ASP A 393 19.91 -1.73 -18.25
N TYR A 394 20.42 -1.62 -17.02
CA TYR A 394 19.78 -0.86 -15.97
C TYR A 394 19.71 0.63 -16.32
N PHE A 395 20.82 1.22 -16.75
CA PHE A 395 20.88 2.62 -17.12
C PHE A 395 19.99 2.95 -18.32
N GLU A 396 19.96 2.06 -19.31
CA GLU A 396 19.05 2.18 -20.45
C GLU A 396 17.58 2.10 -20.02
N SER A 397 17.26 1.19 -19.09
CA SER A 397 15.92 1.08 -18.49
C SER A 397 15.51 2.35 -17.74
N LEU A 398 16.43 2.98 -17.00
CA LEU A 398 16.18 4.27 -16.35
C LEU A 398 15.98 5.41 -17.35
N ARG A 399 16.74 5.40 -18.45
CA ARG A 399 16.67 6.41 -19.52
C ARG A 399 15.33 6.35 -20.27
N MET A 400 14.87 5.14 -20.54
CA MET A 400 13.63 4.87 -21.29
C MET A 400 12.37 4.89 -20.40
N MET A 401 12.51 5.11 -19.09
CA MET A 401 11.38 5.11 -18.18
C MET A 401 10.45 6.30 -18.45
N SER A 402 9.24 6.01 -18.95
CA SER A 402 8.19 7.02 -19.16
C SER A 402 7.31 7.21 -17.92
N TYR A 403 6.99 8.48 -17.65
CA TYR A 403 6.10 8.90 -16.58
C TYR A 403 4.82 9.48 -17.18
N ASP A 404 3.84 8.62 -17.39
CA ASP A 404 2.46 9.08 -17.61
C ASP A 404 1.85 9.42 -16.26
N ILE A 405 2.08 10.64 -15.78
CA ILE A 405 1.32 11.24 -14.69
C ILE A 405 0.28 12.15 -15.36
N ARG A 406 -1.00 11.94 -15.02
CA ARG A 406 -2.08 12.73 -15.62
C ARG A 406 -2.00 14.14 -15.05
N ASP A 407 -1.91 15.14 -15.93
CA ASP A 407 -2.04 16.56 -15.58
C ASP A 407 -3.30 16.79 -14.73
N TYR A 408 -3.14 16.93 -13.41
CA TYR A 408 -4.23 17.31 -12.52
C TYR A 408 -3.87 18.61 -11.82
N PHE A 409 -4.13 19.72 -12.51
CA PHE A 409 -3.98 21.05 -11.94
C PHE A 409 -5.37 21.62 -11.63
N THR A 410 -5.70 21.72 -10.35
CA THR A 410 -6.78 22.60 -9.88
C THR A 410 -6.15 23.92 -9.48
N MET A 411 -6.16 24.89 -10.39
CA MET A 411 -5.69 26.25 -10.08
C MET A 411 -6.87 27.18 -9.83
N ASP A 412 -6.71 28.03 -8.83
CA ASP A 412 -7.60 29.15 -8.54
C ASP A 412 -7.56 30.17 -9.70
N ILE A 413 -8.72 30.66 -10.14
CA ILE A 413 -8.89 31.47 -11.37
C ILE A 413 -8.00 32.73 -11.37
N LYS A 414 -7.66 33.26 -10.18
CA LYS A 414 -6.82 34.45 -10.01
C LYS A 414 -5.35 34.26 -10.39
N PHE A 415 -4.84 33.03 -10.47
CA PHE A 415 -3.43 32.73 -10.81
C PHE A 415 -3.27 32.03 -12.15
N TYR A 416 -4.33 32.00 -12.97
CA TYR A 416 -4.38 31.22 -14.20
C TYR A 416 -3.27 31.59 -15.21
N GLU A 417 -2.95 32.88 -15.37
CA GLU A 417 -1.91 33.35 -16.31
C GLU A 417 -0.49 32.98 -15.85
N VAL A 418 -0.16 33.24 -14.57
CA VAL A 418 1.10 32.80 -13.94
C VAL A 418 1.21 31.27 -13.99
N GLY A 419 0.09 30.61 -13.76
CA GLY A 419 -0.10 29.18 -13.88
C GLY A 419 0.17 28.61 -15.26
N GLN A 420 -0.36 29.24 -16.31
CA GLN A 420 -0.09 28.87 -17.70
C GLN A 420 1.37 29.08 -18.08
N GLU A 421 1.99 30.14 -17.57
CA GLU A 421 3.41 30.41 -17.82
C GLU A 421 4.29 29.37 -17.12
N LEU A 422 3.98 29.03 -15.86
CA LEU A 422 4.60 27.92 -15.15
C LEU A 422 4.38 26.59 -15.88
N LYS A 423 3.18 26.34 -16.43
CA LYS A 423 2.84 25.13 -17.20
C LYS A 423 3.75 24.87 -18.41
N LYS A 424 4.36 25.92 -18.98
CA LYS A 424 5.38 25.78 -20.05
C LYS A 424 6.71 25.17 -19.53
N TYR A 425 6.94 25.19 -18.22
CA TYR A 425 8.14 24.71 -17.54
C TYR A 425 7.84 23.63 -16.47
N ASN A 426 6.56 23.44 -16.12
CA ASN A 426 6.05 22.53 -15.09
C ASN A 426 6.07 21.10 -15.63
N GLU A 427 7.26 20.52 -15.64
CA GLU A 427 7.39 19.08 -15.64
C GLU A 427 7.39 18.68 -14.16
N GLU A 428 6.20 18.52 -13.58
CA GLU A 428 5.96 18.22 -12.15
C GLU A 428 6.73 16.98 -11.65
N ASP A 429 7.27 16.19 -12.58
CA ASP A 429 7.96 14.92 -12.35
C ASP A 429 9.49 15.06 -12.25
N ILE A 430 10.05 16.25 -12.50
CA ILE A 430 11.51 16.46 -12.52
C ILE A 430 12.11 16.15 -11.15
N SER A 431 11.47 16.53 -10.05
CA SER A 431 11.97 16.26 -8.69
C SER A 431 11.84 14.79 -8.31
N LEU A 432 10.79 14.11 -8.79
CA LEU A 432 10.53 12.69 -8.49
C LEU A 432 11.66 11.79 -9.01
N VAL A 433 12.22 12.13 -10.17
CA VAL A 433 13.31 11.40 -10.82
C VAL A 433 14.67 12.03 -10.56
N GLY A 434 14.76 13.36 -10.61
CA GLY A 434 16.01 14.10 -10.51
C GLY A 434 16.66 13.97 -9.13
N ILE A 435 15.87 13.81 -8.06
CA ILE A 435 16.39 13.52 -6.72
C ILE A 435 17.12 12.16 -6.67
N PRO A 436 16.45 11.01 -6.91
CA PRO A 436 17.11 9.70 -6.84
C PRO A 436 18.23 9.57 -7.87
N LEU A 437 18.09 10.19 -9.06
CA LEU A 437 19.15 10.25 -10.06
C LEU A 437 20.38 11.03 -9.57
N SER A 438 20.19 12.13 -8.84
CA SER A 438 21.31 12.89 -8.27
C SER A 438 22.10 12.06 -7.24
N ASN A 439 21.41 11.24 -6.44
CA ASN A 439 22.03 10.34 -5.48
C ASN A 439 22.86 9.27 -6.22
N LEU A 440 22.31 8.65 -7.26
CA LEU A 440 23.04 7.69 -8.10
C LEU A 440 24.27 8.32 -8.76
N LEU A 441 24.15 9.52 -9.34
CA LEU A 441 25.27 10.23 -9.95
C LEU A 441 26.38 10.53 -8.94
N LEU A 442 26.03 10.97 -7.73
CA LEU A 442 27.01 11.22 -6.67
C LEU A 442 27.76 9.94 -6.29
N LEU A 443 27.07 8.81 -6.14
CA LEU A 443 27.70 7.53 -5.84
C LEU A 443 28.68 7.13 -6.95
N ILE A 444 28.25 7.18 -8.21
CA ILE A 444 29.08 6.85 -9.38
C ILE A 444 30.36 7.71 -9.41
N MET A 445 30.23 9.01 -9.11
CA MET A 445 31.37 9.93 -9.06
C MET A 445 32.27 9.70 -7.83
N GLN A 446 31.70 9.32 -6.69
CA GLN A 446 32.45 8.94 -5.49
C GLN A 446 33.28 7.67 -5.71
N GLU A 447 32.76 6.71 -6.47
CA GLU A 447 33.46 5.47 -6.87
C GLU A 447 34.41 5.67 -8.08
N ASP A 448 34.60 6.92 -8.51
CA ASP A 448 35.40 7.32 -9.67
C ASP A 448 35.06 6.57 -10.99
N LYS A 449 33.78 6.26 -11.19
CA LYS A 449 33.30 5.56 -12.40
C LYS A 449 32.97 6.55 -13.51
N LYS A 450 33.99 7.25 -14.02
CA LYS A 450 33.84 8.34 -15.00
C LYS A 450 33.03 7.97 -16.25
N GLY A 451 33.26 6.80 -16.84
CA GLY A 451 32.51 6.34 -18.01
C GLY A 451 31.01 6.20 -17.76
N ARG A 452 30.61 5.70 -16.58
CA ARG A 452 29.21 5.58 -16.15
C ARG A 452 28.57 6.95 -15.92
N ALA A 453 29.31 7.89 -15.33
CA ALA A 453 28.83 9.26 -15.18
C ALA A 453 28.61 9.95 -16.55
N LEU A 454 29.56 9.78 -17.48
CA LEU A 454 29.48 10.33 -18.82
C LEU A 454 28.30 9.76 -19.62
N TYR A 455 27.95 8.48 -19.42
CA TYR A 455 26.75 7.90 -20.03
C TYR A 455 25.49 8.73 -19.71
N PHE A 456 25.25 9.03 -18.43
CA PHE A 456 24.10 9.84 -18.04
C PHE A 456 24.18 11.27 -18.60
N LEU A 457 25.35 11.90 -18.54
CA LEU A 457 25.52 13.28 -19.03
C LEU A 457 25.32 13.38 -20.55
N ASN A 458 25.69 12.36 -21.32
CA ASN A 458 25.60 12.39 -22.78
C ASN A 458 24.25 11.89 -23.31
N TYR A 459 23.70 10.81 -22.74
CA TYR A 459 22.59 10.08 -23.35
C TYR A 459 21.25 10.24 -22.62
N TYR A 460 21.24 10.70 -21.36
CA TYR A 460 20.01 10.92 -20.62
C TYR A 460 19.33 12.23 -21.07
N ASN A 461 18.35 12.10 -21.97
CA ASN A 461 17.71 13.24 -22.65
C ASN A 461 16.47 13.80 -21.93
N ASN A 462 16.14 13.33 -20.73
CA ASN A 462 15.05 13.85 -19.91
C ASN A 462 15.55 14.98 -19.01
N ASN A 463 14.77 16.05 -18.83
CA ASN A 463 15.14 17.24 -18.06
C ASN A 463 15.44 16.97 -16.58
N SER A 464 15.01 15.83 -16.04
CA SER A 464 15.42 15.37 -14.71
C SER A 464 16.94 15.24 -14.55
N ILE A 465 17.71 15.04 -15.64
CA ILE A 465 19.19 15.06 -15.59
C ILE A 465 19.71 16.43 -15.17
N TYR A 466 19.11 17.50 -15.68
CA TYR A 466 19.57 18.86 -15.40
C TYR A 466 19.26 19.27 -13.97
N PHE A 467 18.12 18.85 -13.46
CA PHE A 467 17.78 18.99 -12.04
C PHE A 467 18.75 18.20 -11.16
N ALA A 468 19.04 16.95 -11.51
CA ALA A 468 20.03 16.14 -10.81
C ALA A 468 21.41 16.81 -10.82
N CYS A 469 21.86 17.29 -11.98
CA CYS A 469 23.12 18.00 -12.15
C CYS A 469 23.21 19.27 -11.28
N LEU A 470 22.13 20.02 -11.08
CA LEU A 470 22.15 21.18 -10.17
C LEU A 470 22.39 20.78 -8.71
N ILE A 471 21.79 19.68 -8.26
CA ILE A 471 22.01 19.11 -6.92
C ILE A 471 23.47 18.64 -6.81
N VAL A 472 23.94 17.85 -7.78
CA VAL A 472 25.30 17.31 -7.80
C VAL A 472 26.35 18.41 -7.86
N ALA A 473 26.20 19.39 -8.76
CA ALA A 473 27.14 20.51 -8.91
C ALA A 473 27.27 21.32 -7.62
N SER A 474 26.15 21.56 -6.93
CA SER A 474 26.18 22.28 -5.65
C SER A 474 26.98 21.53 -4.59
N LYS A 475 26.83 20.21 -4.49
CA LYS A 475 27.59 19.36 -3.55
C LYS A 475 29.07 19.25 -3.94
N LEU A 476 29.38 19.06 -5.22
CA LEU A 476 30.75 19.01 -5.72
C LEU A 476 31.46 20.35 -5.54
N ALA A 477 30.77 21.48 -5.73
CA ALA A 477 31.30 22.81 -5.45
C ALA A 477 31.60 23.00 -3.96
N THR A 478 30.74 22.50 -3.06
CA THR A 478 31.03 22.51 -1.63
C THR A 478 32.35 21.79 -1.34
N LEU A 479 32.50 20.58 -1.88
CA LEU A 479 33.73 19.79 -1.71
C LEU A 479 34.95 20.50 -2.30
N TYR A 480 34.84 20.98 -3.54
CA TYR A 480 35.92 21.68 -4.24
C TYR A 480 36.48 22.87 -3.44
N LEU A 481 35.59 23.66 -2.83
CA LEU A 481 35.97 24.85 -2.05
C LEU A 481 36.47 24.51 -0.63
N GLN A 482 36.22 23.30 -0.14
CA GLN A 482 36.61 22.85 1.21
C GLN A 482 37.88 21.99 1.24
N ILE A 483 38.25 21.37 0.11
CA ILE A 483 39.48 20.57 0.02
C ILE A 483 40.70 21.47 0.24
N LYS A 484 41.49 21.17 1.27
CA LYS A 484 42.75 21.87 1.58
C LYS A 484 43.74 21.73 0.43
N ASP A 485 44.57 22.75 0.20
CA ASP A 485 45.55 22.80 -0.90
C ASP A 485 46.56 21.64 -0.94
N ASN A 486 46.70 20.91 0.18
CA ASN A 486 47.62 19.78 0.33
C ASN A 486 47.08 18.48 -0.29
N ASP A 487 45.77 18.40 -0.61
CA ASP A 487 45.13 17.20 -1.17
C ASP A 487 44.83 17.39 -2.68
N LYS A 488 45.91 17.57 -3.44
CA LYS A 488 45.84 17.94 -4.87
C LYS A 488 45.21 16.87 -5.76
N SER A 489 45.30 15.58 -5.40
CA SER A 489 44.72 14.48 -6.17
C SER A 489 43.19 14.49 -6.08
N ASN A 490 42.63 14.55 -4.86
CA ASN A 490 41.19 14.58 -4.65
C ASN A 490 40.58 15.87 -5.22
N ARG A 491 41.28 16.99 -5.09
CA ARG A 491 40.84 18.26 -5.70
C ARG A 491 40.70 18.15 -7.22
N LYS A 492 41.65 17.51 -7.90
CA LYS A 492 41.59 17.30 -9.37
C LYS A 492 40.42 16.41 -9.80
N ILE A 493 40.13 15.36 -9.05
CA ILE A 493 39.00 14.46 -9.34
C ILE A 493 37.67 15.22 -9.22
N VAL A 494 37.46 15.91 -8.09
CA VAL A 494 36.25 16.71 -7.85
C VAL A 494 36.12 17.83 -8.88
N GLU A 495 37.22 18.50 -9.22
CA GLU A 495 37.27 19.53 -10.26
C GLU A 495 36.85 18.98 -11.63
N GLY A 496 37.35 17.78 -11.99
CA GLY A 496 37.00 17.10 -13.22
C GLY A 496 35.49 16.81 -13.32
N TYR A 497 34.91 16.20 -12.29
CA TYR A 497 33.46 15.93 -12.26
C TYR A 497 32.62 17.20 -12.23
N LEU A 498 33.04 18.22 -11.48
CA LEU A 498 32.34 19.51 -11.44
C LEU A 498 32.30 20.15 -12.84
N LEU A 499 33.41 20.11 -13.59
CA LEU A 499 33.46 20.61 -14.97
C LEU A 499 32.53 19.83 -15.92
N LEU A 500 32.44 18.51 -15.79
CA LEU A 500 31.53 17.69 -16.60
C LEU A 500 30.07 18.07 -16.33
N VAL A 501 29.70 18.17 -15.05
CA VAL A 501 28.32 18.52 -14.64
C VAL A 501 27.96 19.94 -15.07
N LEU A 502 28.85 20.92 -14.88
CA LEU A 502 28.65 22.30 -15.34
C LEU A 502 28.52 22.38 -16.87
N SER A 503 29.27 21.57 -17.61
CA SER A 503 29.17 21.50 -19.07
C SER A 503 27.82 20.99 -19.52
N LYS A 504 27.26 19.98 -18.83
CA LYS A 504 25.89 19.52 -19.10
C LYS A 504 24.85 20.59 -18.81
N LEU A 505 24.97 21.30 -17.69
CA LEU A 505 24.05 22.38 -17.31
C LEU A 505 24.07 23.56 -18.28
N PHE A 506 25.16 23.75 -19.04
CA PHE A 506 25.24 24.76 -20.09
C PHE A 506 24.26 24.50 -21.26
N GLU A 507 23.77 23.29 -21.44
CA GLU A 507 22.76 22.99 -22.47
C GLU A 507 21.38 23.59 -22.13
N VAL A 508 21.10 23.87 -20.85
CA VAL A 508 19.76 24.20 -20.34
C VAL A 508 19.42 25.68 -20.43
N ASP A 509 18.22 26.02 -20.88
CA ASP A 509 17.76 27.41 -20.94
C ASP A 509 17.79 28.13 -19.58
N ASN A 510 18.12 29.42 -19.62
CA ASN A 510 18.26 30.26 -18.42
C ASN A 510 16.98 30.27 -17.55
N GLN A 511 15.80 30.24 -18.16
CA GLN A 511 14.52 30.19 -17.45
C GLN A 511 14.33 28.86 -16.72
N LYS A 512 14.63 27.73 -17.36
CA LYS A 512 14.55 26.39 -16.75
C LYS A 512 15.50 26.25 -15.57
N ILE A 513 16.74 26.74 -15.67
CA ILE A 513 17.69 26.72 -14.54
C ILE A 513 17.12 27.49 -13.33
N LYS A 514 16.56 28.69 -13.55
CA LYS A 514 15.95 29.48 -12.47
C LYS A 514 14.81 28.72 -11.79
N TYR A 515 13.93 28.11 -12.59
CA TYR A 515 12.82 27.32 -12.11
C TYR A 515 13.28 26.06 -11.34
N TYR A 516 14.23 25.29 -11.85
CA TYR A 516 14.76 24.11 -11.14
C TYR A 516 15.44 24.48 -9.82
N CYS A 517 16.21 25.58 -9.76
CA CYS A 517 16.75 26.07 -8.49
C CYS A 517 15.65 26.46 -7.49
N TYR A 518 14.51 26.98 -7.95
CA TYR A 518 13.36 27.26 -7.09
C TYR A 518 12.73 25.97 -6.55
N VAL A 519 12.47 25.00 -7.42
CA VAL A 519 11.89 23.69 -7.03
C VAL A 519 12.82 22.93 -6.08
N ILE A 520 14.14 22.94 -6.29
CA ILE A 520 15.11 22.33 -5.35
C ILE A 520 15.00 22.98 -3.97
N LYS A 521 14.86 24.30 -3.87
CA LYS A 521 14.72 24.98 -2.57
C LYS A 521 13.43 24.56 -1.85
N GLN A 522 12.31 24.49 -2.57
CA GLN A 522 11.02 24.08 -2.03
C GLN A 522 11.05 22.61 -1.52
N THR A 523 11.50 21.69 -2.37
CA THR A 523 11.52 20.24 -2.07
C THR A 523 12.46 19.84 -0.93
N MET A 524 13.47 20.65 -0.61
CA MET A 524 14.46 20.32 0.44
C MET A 524 14.14 20.95 1.81
N ASN A 525 13.37 22.04 1.83
CA ASN A 525 13.02 22.77 3.06
C ASN A 525 11.65 22.36 3.59
N ASP A 526 10.61 22.37 2.75
CA ASP A 526 9.22 22.34 3.21
C ASP A 526 8.53 21.00 2.88
N ASP A 527 8.76 20.46 1.66
CA ASP A 527 8.05 19.30 1.13
C ASP A 527 8.98 18.12 0.74
N ARG A 528 9.74 17.60 1.71
CA ARG A 528 10.68 16.49 1.44
C ARG A 528 9.97 15.26 0.92
N ILE A 529 10.07 15.01 -0.39
CA ILE A 529 9.47 13.83 -1.03
C ILE A 529 10.11 12.55 -0.47
N TYR A 530 11.44 12.53 -0.44
CA TYR A 530 12.26 11.40 -0.02
C TYR A 530 13.09 11.70 1.23
N GLY A 531 13.42 10.68 2.01
CA GLY A 531 13.98 10.83 3.37
C GLY A 531 15.47 11.19 3.42
N GLU A 532 16.25 10.90 2.38
CA GLU A 532 17.73 10.85 2.43
C GLU A 532 18.43 11.92 1.55
N VAL A 533 17.75 13.01 1.18
CA VAL A 533 18.39 14.10 0.41
C VAL A 533 18.88 15.20 1.32
N TYR A 534 20.04 14.98 1.95
CA TYR A 534 20.66 16.03 2.77
C TYR A 534 21.26 17.13 1.90
N PHE A 535 20.64 18.31 1.93
CA PHE A 535 21.20 19.56 1.44
C PHE A 535 21.57 20.42 2.63
N THR A 536 22.86 20.73 2.79
CA THR A 536 23.31 21.65 3.83
C THR A 536 22.95 23.08 3.45
N GLN A 537 22.93 24.00 4.42
CA GLN A 537 22.77 25.43 4.14
C GLN A 537 23.85 25.95 3.17
N GLU A 538 25.05 25.39 3.21
CA GLU A 538 26.12 25.74 2.28
C GLU A 538 25.82 25.27 0.86
N ASN A 539 25.31 24.04 0.68
CA ASN A 539 24.85 23.55 -0.62
C ASN A 539 23.76 24.48 -1.21
N MET A 540 22.85 24.99 -0.37
CA MET A 540 21.80 25.94 -0.80
C MET A 540 22.38 27.28 -1.29
N LYS A 541 23.42 27.79 -0.61
CA LYS A 541 24.11 29.00 -1.06
C LYS A 541 24.80 28.76 -2.40
N LEU A 542 25.50 27.63 -2.54
CA LEU A 542 26.21 27.28 -3.75
C LEU A 542 25.29 26.97 -4.93
N LEU A 543 24.07 26.48 -4.71
CA LEU A 543 23.07 26.35 -5.77
C LEU A 543 22.82 27.70 -6.50
N SER A 544 22.76 28.81 -5.75
CA SER A 544 22.65 30.14 -6.34
C SER A 544 23.92 30.54 -7.11
N VAL A 545 25.09 30.16 -6.61
CA VAL A 545 26.39 30.43 -7.24
C VAL A 545 26.52 29.67 -8.56
N ILE A 546 26.16 28.38 -8.58
CA ILE A 546 26.16 27.53 -9.78
C ILE A 546 25.25 28.11 -10.85
N LYS A 547 24.01 28.48 -10.49
CA LYS A 547 23.08 29.18 -11.38
C LYS A 547 23.72 30.43 -11.99
N GLN A 548 24.31 31.29 -11.16
CA GLN A 548 24.95 32.52 -11.63
C GLN A 548 26.14 32.23 -12.54
N ALA A 549 26.98 31.25 -12.22
CA ALA A 549 28.14 30.88 -13.02
C ALA A 549 27.75 30.42 -14.43
N ILE A 550 26.70 29.60 -14.55
CA ILE A 550 26.17 29.16 -15.86
C ILE A 550 25.63 30.35 -16.65
N MET A 551 24.85 31.22 -16.02
CA MET A 551 24.27 32.39 -16.68
C MET A 551 25.33 33.40 -17.16
N ILE A 552 26.35 33.66 -16.34
CA ILE A 552 27.51 34.51 -16.69
C ILE A 552 28.20 33.96 -17.93
N ARG A 553 28.45 32.65 -17.96
CA ARG A 553 29.09 32.00 -19.11
C ARG A 553 28.23 32.06 -20.36
N LYS A 554 26.92 31.79 -20.24
CA LYS A 554 25.97 31.85 -21.36
C LYS A 554 25.87 33.25 -21.97
N ASN A 555 25.84 34.26 -21.12
CA ASN A 555 25.74 35.66 -21.53
C ASN A 555 27.09 36.25 -22.00
N ARG A 556 28.16 35.43 -22.07
CA ARG A 556 29.51 35.83 -22.53
C ARG A 556 30.07 37.06 -21.79
N VAL A 557 29.78 37.17 -20.50
CA VAL A 557 30.30 38.25 -19.65
C VAL A 557 31.84 38.19 -19.62
N ASP A 558 32.51 39.34 -19.70
CA ASP A 558 33.97 39.41 -19.62
C ASP A 558 34.45 39.23 -18.18
N ILE A 559 34.90 38.01 -17.88
CA ILE A 559 35.31 37.59 -16.54
C ILE A 559 36.61 38.27 -16.09
N LYS A 560 37.51 38.62 -17.03
CA LYS A 560 38.80 39.24 -16.68
C LYS A 560 38.61 40.65 -16.15
N ASN A 561 37.58 41.35 -16.63
CA ASN A 561 37.28 42.74 -16.29
C ASN A 561 36.13 42.89 -15.28
N THR A 562 35.52 41.79 -14.82
CA THR A 562 34.41 41.81 -13.85
C THR A 562 34.91 41.56 -12.43
N SER A 563 34.61 42.48 -11.50
CA SER A 563 34.84 42.27 -10.07
C SER A 563 33.66 41.50 -9.44
N PHE A 564 33.96 40.32 -8.86
CA PHE A 564 32.97 39.52 -8.17
C PHE A 564 33.05 39.75 -6.65
N SER A 565 31.97 40.26 -6.05
CA SER A 565 31.88 40.44 -4.59
C SER A 565 31.84 39.11 -3.82
N ASN A 566 31.31 38.06 -4.44
CA ASN A 566 31.30 36.70 -3.90
C ASN A 566 32.51 35.91 -4.40
N TRP A 567 33.48 35.65 -3.52
CA TRP A 567 34.70 34.92 -3.86
C TRP A 567 34.42 33.50 -4.39
N ARG A 568 33.38 32.83 -3.89
CA ARG A 568 32.99 31.48 -4.34
C ARG A 568 32.51 31.49 -5.79
N LEU A 569 31.78 32.54 -6.16
CA LEU A 569 31.35 32.76 -7.55
C LEU A 569 32.56 33.00 -8.46
N ARG A 570 33.50 33.84 -8.03
CA ARG A 570 34.73 34.10 -8.78
C ARG A 570 35.48 32.81 -9.08
N GLU A 571 35.66 31.95 -8.08
CA GLU A 571 36.43 30.73 -8.21
C GLU A 571 35.76 29.73 -9.17
N ILE A 572 34.45 29.50 -9.00
CA ILE A 572 33.69 28.58 -9.88
C ILE A 572 33.59 29.11 -11.31
N VAL A 573 33.38 30.42 -11.51
CA VAL A 573 33.33 31.05 -12.84
C VAL A 573 34.68 30.95 -13.54
N ASN A 574 35.78 31.20 -12.82
CA ASN A 574 37.14 31.05 -13.36
C ASN A 574 37.43 29.60 -13.74
N LEU A 575 37.13 28.65 -12.87
CA LEU A 575 37.29 27.22 -13.15
C LEU A 575 36.53 26.83 -14.43
N PHE A 576 35.23 27.16 -14.47
CA PHE A 576 34.39 26.79 -15.61
C PHE A 576 34.87 27.46 -16.89
N SER A 577 35.18 28.75 -16.86
CA SER A 577 35.44 29.51 -18.09
C SER A 577 36.83 29.27 -18.67
N THR A 578 37.81 28.90 -17.84
CA THR A 578 39.17 28.57 -18.30
C THR A 578 39.25 27.19 -18.96
N ARG A 579 38.45 26.22 -18.49
CA ARG A 579 38.54 24.82 -18.94
C ARG A 579 37.36 24.32 -19.76
N TYR A 580 36.26 25.07 -19.80
CA TYR A 580 35.09 24.68 -20.59
C TYR A 580 35.38 24.63 -22.09
N ASN A 581 34.96 23.53 -22.70
CA ASN A 581 34.92 23.34 -24.15
C ASN A 581 33.53 22.81 -24.51
N SER A 582 32.89 23.34 -25.56
CA SER A 582 31.56 22.87 -25.99
C SER A 582 31.54 21.38 -26.37
N ASN A 583 32.69 20.81 -26.76
CA ASN A 583 32.86 19.39 -27.06
C ASN A 583 33.43 18.58 -25.88
N LEU A 584 33.50 19.13 -24.66
CA LEU A 584 34.13 18.47 -23.52
C LEU A 584 33.52 17.10 -23.22
N LEU A 585 32.19 17.02 -23.11
CA LEU A 585 31.50 15.77 -22.76
C LEU A 585 31.73 14.67 -23.81
N LYS A 586 31.70 15.02 -25.11
CA LYS A 586 31.96 14.08 -26.21
C LYS A 586 33.41 13.60 -26.21
N LYS A 587 34.38 14.52 -26.07
CA LYS A 587 35.81 14.18 -26.03
C LYS A 587 36.14 13.26 -24.85
N GLU A 588 35.58 13.52 -23.68
CA GLU A 588 35.82 12.69 -22.50
C GLU A 588 35.12 11.33 -22.61
N GLN A 589 33.97 11.24 -23.30
CA GLN A 589 33.33 9.96 -23.63
C GLN A 589 34.17 9.12 -24.60
N GLU A 590 34.73 9.72 -25.64
CA GLU A 590 35.60 9.02 -26.60
C GLU A 590 36.83 8.43 -25.91
N LYS A 591 37.45 9.18 -24.97
CA LYS A 591 38.56 8.68 -24.15
C LYS A 591 38.13 7.49 -23.29
N ALA A 592 37.00 7.61 -22.57
CA ALA A 592 36.49 6.54 -21.73
C ALA A 592 36.13 5.28 -22.54
N ASN A 593 35.56 5.45 -23.74
CA ASN A 593 35.25 4.33 -24.63
C ASN A 593 36.52 3.63 -25.12
N ARG A 594 37.59 4.37 -25.46
CA ARG A 594 38.88 3.78 -25.84
C ARG A 594 39.49 2.97 -24.70
N GLU A 595 39.46 3.48 -23.46
CA GLU A 595 39.94 2.75 -22.28
C GLU A 595 39.19 1.42 -22.07
N VAL A 596 37.88 1.39 -22.34
CA VAL A 596 37.07 0.16 -22.28
C VAL A 596 37.44 -0.80 -23.41
N ILE A 597 37.59 -0.30 -24.64
CA ILE A 597 38.01 -1.11 -25.78
C ILE A 597 39.41 -1.69 -25.54
N ASP A 598 40.34 -0.92 -24.99
CA ASP A 598 41.69 -1.41 -24.69
C ASP A 598 41.68 -2.48 -23.59
N LYS A 599 40.73 -2.40 -22.65
CA LYS A 599 40.60 -3.34 -21.52
C LYS A 599 39.85 -4.62 -21.88
N PHE A 600 38.86 -4.57 -22.77
CA PHE A 600 37.96 -5.69 -23.09
C PHE A 600 37.97 -6.11 -24.57
N GLY A 601 38.72 -5.41 -25.43
CA GLY A 601 38.66 -5.51 -26.89
C GLY A 601 39.11 -6.85 -27.48
N VAL A 602 39.77 -7.71 -26.72
CA VAL A 602 40.07 -9.09 -27.16
C VAL A 602 38.85 -10.02 -27.01
N LEU A 603 37.91 -9.70 -26.12
CA LEU A 603 36.70 -10.51 -25.88
C LEU A 603 35.49 -10.09 -26.73
N ILE A 604 35.42 -8.83 -27.18
CA ILE A 604 34.31 -8.34 -28.03
C ILE A 604 34.34 -8.98 -29.43
N HIS A 605 35.51 -9.43 -29.91
CA HIS A 605 35.66 -10.10 -31.21
C HIS A 605 35.32 -11.61 -31.20
N LEU A 606 34.89 -12.18 -30.06
CA LEU A 606 34.44 -13.57 -29.92
C LEU A 606 32.90 -13.70 -29.78
N LEU A 607 32.17 -12.58 -29.83
CA LEU A 607 30.72 -12.52 -30.04
C LEU A 607 30.43 -12.24 -31.51
#